data_AF-A0A6V7KI63-F1
#
_entry.id   AF-A0A6V7KI63-F1
#
_cell.length_a   1.000
_cell.length_b   1.000
_cell.length_c   1.000
_cell.angle_alpha   90.00
_cell.angle_beta   90.00
_cell.angle_gamma   90.00
#
_symmetry.space_group_name_H-M   'P 1'
#
loop_
_entity.id
_entity.type
_entity.pdbx_description
1 polymer ?
#
loop_
_entity_poly.entity_id
_entity_poly.type
_entity_poly.pdbx_seq_one_letter_code
_entity_poly.pdbx_strand_id
1 'polypeptide(L)'
;MGSEEPLVVEAVFMYEKENAANHHTDKYELIHEETPTPILRRGQEFTLVVRFNREYVEDTDIVRLLFSFGENPSVMKGTQGINTVKPRDAFLSDLEAWGVVLLGVNDTDLSVEVISPVDSPVGIWQLNIETTTAGSRSPPNTYHYEKDIYLLFNPWLK
;
A
#
# COMPACT_ATOMS: atom_id res chain seq x y z
N MET A 1 26.11 7.65 -4.27
CA MET A 1 25.70 8.88 -3.55
C MET A 1 24.20 8.93 -3.65
N GLY A 2 23.48 8.72 -2.55
CA GLY A 2 22.02 8.88 -2.55
C GLY A 2 21.67 10.34 -2.80
N SER A 3 20.60 10.61 -3.56
CA SER A 3 20.14 11.98 -3.76
C SER A 3 19.57 12.54 -2.45
N GLU A 4 19.82 13.82 -2.15
CA GLU A 4 19.22 14.48 -0.98
C GLU A 4 17.70 14.63 -1.11
N GLU A 5 17.19 14.61 -2.35
CA GLU A 5 15.76 14.81 -2.65
C GLU A 5 14.93 13.53 -2.46
N PRO A 6 13.75 13.62 -1.82
CA PRO A 6 12.81 12.51 -1.71
C PRO A 6 12.34 12.02 -3.08
N LEU A 7 12.07 10.72 -3.17
CA LEU A 7 11.45 10.09 -4.34
C LEU A 7 10.16 10.81 -4.74
N VAL A 8 9.88 10.93 -6.03
CA VAL A 8 8.60 11.42 -6.54
C VAL A 8 7.86 10.23 -7.14
N VAL A 9 6.65 9.96 -6.66
CA VAL A 9 5.78 8.91 -7.22
C VAL A 9 5.24 9.38 -8.56
N GLU A 10 5.46 8.58 -9.60
CA GLU A 10 4.96 8.84 -10.95
C GLU A 10 3.69 8.03 -11.25
N ALA A 11 3.64 6.78 -10.78
CA ALA A 11 2.50 5.90 -10.99
C ALA A 11 2.40 4.84 -9.88
N VAL A 12 1.19 4.32 -9.71
CA VAL A 12 0.88 3.27 -8.76
C VAL A 12 0.04 2.20 -9.45
N PHE A 13 0.51 0.96 -9.42
CA PHE A 13 -0.16 -0.19 -10.04
C PHE A 13 -0.70 -1.13 -8.95
N MET A 14 -2.02 -1.27 -8.86
CA MET A 14 -2.68 -2.13 -7.86
C MET A 14 -2.93 -3.55 -8.33
N TYR A 15 -2.59 -3.93 -9.56
CA TYR A 15 -2.79 -5.28 -10.09
C TYR A 15 -4.20 -5.83 -9.76
N GLU A 16 -5.21 -5.02 -10.04
CA GLU A 16 -6.56 -5.19 -9.51
C GLU A 16 -7.14 -6.57 -9.86
N LYS A 17 -6.84 -7.08 -11.06
CA LYS A 17 -7.35 -8.37 -11.54
C LYS A 17 -6.65 -9.54 -10.87
N GLU A 18 -5.33 -9.49 -10.72
CA GLU A 18 -4.53 -10.51 -10.07
C GLU A 18 -4.85 -10.57 -8.57
N ASN A 19 -4.88 -9.41 -7.91
CA ASN A 19 -5.30 -9.32 -6.52
C ASN A 19 -6.74 -9.80 -6.36
N ALA A 20 -7.67 -9.42 -7.25
CA ALA A 20 -9.04 -9.89 -7.14
C ALA A 20 -9.21 -11.41 -7.29
N ALA A 21 -8.42 -12.05 -8.17
CA ALA A 21 -8.40 -13.50 -8.27
C ALA A 21 -7.94 -14.15 -6.95
N ASN A 22 -6.85 -13.65 -6.36
CA ASN A 22 -6.32 -14.15 -5.08
C ASN A 22 -7.29 -13.91 -3.90
N HIS A 23 -7.97 -12.77 -3.90
CA HIS A 23 -8.92 -12.38 -2.87
C HIS A 23 -10.34 -12.92 -3.10
N HIS A 24 -10.59 -13.69 -4.17
CA HIS A 24 -11.93 -14.18 -4.51
C HIS A 24 -12.96 -13.04 -4.65
N THR A 25 -12.56 -11.96 -5.32
CA THR A 25 -13.34 -10.75 -5.62
C THR A 25 -13.38 -10.47 -7.13
N ASP A 26 -12.91 -11.40 -7.95
CA ASP A 26 -12.91 -11.34 -9.42
C ASP A 26 -14.32 -11.29 -10.05
N LYS A 27 -15.37 -11.58 -9.28
CA LYS A 27 -16.76 -11.57 -9.77
C LYS A 27 -17.47 -10.22 -9.68
N TYR A 28 -16.87 -9.22 -9.04
CA TYR A 28 -17.44 -7.88 -8.98
C TYR A 28 -17.29 -7.17 -10.33
N GLU A 29 -18.35 -6.51 -10.79
CA GLU A 29 -18.37 -5.79 -12.08
C GLU A 29 -17.25 -4.75 -12.20
N LEU A 30 -16.96 -4.03 -11.11
CA LEU A 30 -15.90 -3.01 -11.02
C LEU A 30 -14.49 -3.53 -11.36
N ILE A 31 -14.24 -4.84 -11.31
CA ILE A 31 -12.94 -5.44 -11.72
C ILE A 31 -12.80 -5.54 -13.24
N HIS A 32 -13.93 -5.53 -13.96
CA HIS A 32 -13.99 -5.75 -15.41
C HIS A 32 -14.20 -4.46 -16.21
N GLU A 33 -14.33 -3.33 -15.53
CA GLU A 33 -14.37 -2.01 -16.18
C GLU A 33 -13.05 -1.68 -16.89
N GLU A 34 -13.08 -0.68 -17.77
CA GLU A 34 -11.88 -0.19 -18.47
C GLU A 34 -10.78 0.23 -17.49
N THR A 35 -11.19 0.82 -16.37
CA THR A 35 -10.32 1.17 -15.24
C THR A 35 -10.76 0.37 -14.01
N PRO A 36 -10.17 -0.82 -13.77
CA PRO A 36 -10.57 -1.67 -12.65
C PRO A 36 -10.42 -0.95 -11.30
N THR A 37 -11.32 -1.26 -10.37
CA THR A 37 -11.27 -0.78 -8.98
C THR A 37 -10.71 -1.88 -8.06
N PRO A 38 -9.72 -1.60 -7.20
CA PRO A 38 -9.22 -2.58 -6.24
C PRO A 38 -10.32 -3.06 -5.27
N ILE A 39 -10.61 -4.36 -5.27
CA ILE A 39 -11.52 -5.00 -4.30
C ILE A 39 -10.79 -6.14 -3.62
N LEU A 40 -10.55 -5.98 -2.33
CA LEU A 40 -9.70 -6.84 -1.50
C LEU A 40 -10.49 -7.38 -0.31
N ARG A 41 -9.89 -8.32 0.41
CA ARG A 41 -10.42 -8.86 1.67
C ARG A 41 -9.39 -8.66 2.77
N ARG A 42 -9.84 -8.15 3.92
CA ARG A 42 -8.96 -7.84 5.05
C ARG A 42 -8.18 -9.06 5.56
N GLY A 43 -6.98 -8.82 6.11
CA GLY A 43 -6.17 -9.88 6.71
C GLY A 43 -5.54 -10.84 5.70
N GLN A 44 -5.52 -10.49 4.42
CA GLN A 44 -4.87 -11.24 3.36
C GLN A 44 -3.95 -10.30 2.58
N GLU A 45 -2.81 -10.83 2.14
CA GLU A 45 -1.79 -10.13 1.41
C GLU A 45 -2.25 -9.76 -0.01
N PHE A 46 -1.92 -8.53 -0.43
CA PHE A 46 -2.06 -8.05 -1.80
C PHE A 46 -0.78 -7.36 -2.25
N THR A 47 -0.52 -7.36 -3.56
CA THR A 47 0.68 -6.75 -4.14
C THR A 47 0.36 -5.41 -4.80
N LEU A 48 1.25 -4.45 -4.68
CA LEU A 48 1.23 -3.23 -5.49
C LEU A 48 2.64 -2.81 -5.90
N VAL A 49 2.74 -2.04 -6.97
CA VAL A 49 4.00 -1.45 -7.45
C VAL A 49 3.90 0.06 -7.45
N VAL A 50 4.93 0.71 -6.91
CA VAL A 50 5.10 2.16 -6.93
C VAL A 50 6.23 2.50 -7.90
N ARG A 51 5.92 3.24 -8.96
CA ARG A 51 6.92 3.78 -9.88
C ARG A 51 7.38 5.14 -9.40
N PHE A 52 8.68 5.33 -9.35
CA PHE A 52 9.30 6.61 -8.99
C PHE A 52 10.06 7.24 -10.17
N ASN A 53 10.45 8.50 -9.99
CA ASN A 53 11.30 9.25 -10.92
C ASN A 53 12.77 8.78 -10.95
N ARG A 54 13.19 7.95 -9.99
CA ARG A 54 14.51 7.33 -9.91
C ARG A 54 14.44 6.04 -9.11
N GLU A 55 15.51 5.25 -9.12
CA GLU A 55 15.59 4.01 -8.35
C GLU A 55 15.51 4.28 -6.84
N TYR A 56 14.84 3.37 -6.13
CA TYR A 56 14.77 3.32 -4.66
C TYR A 56 16.08 2.81 -4.08
N VAL A 57 16.61 3.52 -3.07
CA VAL A 57 17.82 3.13 -2.33
C VAL A 57 17.45 2.87 -0.87
N GLU A 58 17.50 1.61 -0.47
CA GLU A 58 17.02 1.12 0.84
C GLU A 58 17.65 1.86 2.05
N ASP A 59 18.93 2.19 1.97
CA ASP A 59 19.65 2.87 3.06
C ASP A 59 19.26 4.34 3.25
N THR A 60 18.74 4.99 2.22
CA THR A 60 18.51 6.46 2.22
C THR A 60 17.08 6.85 2.00
N ASP A 61 16.30 6.06 1.27
CA ASP A 61 14.92 6.39 0.92
C ASP A 61 13.94 5.74 1.89
N ILE A 62 13.01 6.56 2.38
CA ILE A 62 11.95 6.13 3.28
C ILE A 62 10.63 6.30 2.51
N VAL A 63 9.93 5.20 2.30
CA VAL A 63 8.62 5.16 1.65
C VAL A 63 7.59 4.68 2.67
N ARG A 64 6.51 5.44 2.86
CA ARG A 64 5.41 5.10 3.77
C ARG A 64 4.10 5.02 3.00
N LEU A 65 3.32 3.99 3.29
CA LEU A 65 1.96 3.83 2.78
C LEU A 65 0.98 4.18 3.92
N LEU A 66 0.07 5.10 3.62
CA LEU A 66 -0.93 5.61 4.55
C LEU A 66 -2.32 5.24 4.01
N PHE A 67 -2.95 4.27 4.65
CA PHE A 67 -4.31 3.83 4.37
C PHE A 67 -5.29 4.57 5.30
N SER A 68 -6.31 5.21 4.76
CA SER A 68 -7.28 5.99 5.54
C SER A 68 -8.71 5.52 5.27
N PHE A 69 -9.53 5.47 6.32
CA PHE A 69 -10.94 5.09 6.26
C PHE A 69 -11.84 6.20 6.81
N GLY A 70 -12.76 6.67 5.98
CA GLY A 70 -13.71 7.75 6.32
C GLY A 70 -13.05 9.13 6.45
N GLU A 71 -13.85 10.13 6.83
CA GLU A 71 -13.44 11.55 6.83
C GLU A 71 -12.42 11.90 7.93
N ASN A 72 -12.44 11.17 9.04
CA ASN A 72 -11.60 11.45 10.21
C ASN A 72 -10.79 10.19 10.60
N PRO A 73 -9.82 9.80 9.75
CA PRO A 73 -9.01 8.61 9.97
C PRO A 73 -8.18 8.75 11.25
N SER A 74 -8.03 7.67 12.01
CA SER A 74 -7.29 7.65 13.26
C SER A 74 -6.64 6.29 13.50
N VAL A 75 -5.33 6.30 13.77
CA VAL A 75 -4.58 5.09 14.14
C VAL A 75 -5.18 4.42 15.36
N MET A 76 -5.51 5.19 16.40
CA MET A 76 -6.10 4.66 17.65
C MET A 76 -7.47 4.02 17.46
N LYS A 77 -8.22 4.41 16.41
CA LYS A 77 -9.54 3.85 16.10
C LYS A 77 -9.48 2.75 15.03
N GLY A 78 -8.30 2.38 14.55
CA GLY A 78 -8.13 1.43 13.45
C GLY A 78 -8.64 1.94 12.10
N THR A 79 -8.93 3.24 11.96
CA THR A 79 -9.37 3.86 10.69
C THR A 79 -8.24 4.56 9.95
N GLN A 80 -7.00 4.37 10.41
CA GLN A 80 -5.79 4.79 9.71
C GLN A 80 -4.67 3.75 9.89
N GLY A 81 -4.15 3.24 8.79
CA GLY A 81 -2.96 2.41 8.74
C GLY A 81 -1.78 3.21 8.21
N ILE A 82 -0.65 3.20 8.92
CA ILE A 82 0.58 3.84 8.45
C ILE A 82 1.70 2.83 8.62
N ASN A 83 2.36 2.46 7.53
CA ASN A 83 3.56 1.64 7.63
C ASN A 83 4.64 2.08 6.64
N THR A 84 5.89 1.92 7.06
CA THR A 84 7.07 2.13 6.21
C THR A 84 7.38 0.83 5.49
N VAL A 85 7.79 0.89 4.22
CA VAL A 85 8.27 -0.29 3.50
C VAL A 85 9.43 -0.89 4.27
N LYS A 86 9.28 -2.14 4.71
CA LYS A 86 10.32 -2.89 5.44
C LYS A 86 11.14 -3.75 4.47
N PRO A 87 12.39 -4.09 4.84
CA PRO A 87 13.19 -5.07 4.09
C PRO A 87 12.46 -6.41 3.95
N ARG A 88 12.81 -7.17 2.91
CA ARG A 88 12.15 -8.42 2.53
C ARG A 88 12.08 -9.47 3.66
N ASP A 89 13.10 -9.49 4.53
CA ASP A 89 13.19 -10.47 5.63
C ASP A 89 12.38 -10.04 6.87
N ALA A 90 11.68 -8.91 6.82
CA ALA A 90 10.82 -8.47 7.90
C ALA A 90 9.54 -9.32 7.97
N PHE A 91 9.26 -9.88 9.14
CA PHE A 91 8.05 -10.65 9.36
C PHE A 91 6.80 -9.75 9.39
N LEU A 92 5.80 -10.11 8.58
CA LEU A 92 4.42 -9.64 8.69
C LEU A 92 3.66 -10.47 9.73
N SER A 93 4.07 -10.41 10.99
CA SER A 93 3.48 -11.23 12.06
C SER A 93 2.39 -10.53 12.88
N ASP A 94 2.25 -9.20 12.72
CA ASP A 94 1.26 -8.43 13.46
C ASP A 94 -0.06 -8.39 12.68
N LEU A 95 -0.98 -9.26 13.09
CA LEU A 95 -2.32 -9.38 12.49
C LEU A 95 -3.23 -8.19 12.83
N GLU A 96 -2.83 -7.33 13.77
CA GLU A 96 -3.59 -6.17 14.24
C GLU A 96 -3.06 -4.86 13.63
N ALA A 97 -1.97 -4.92 12.86
CA ALA A 97 -1.38 -3.77 12.20
C ALA A 97 -1.30 -3.95 10.67
N TRP A 98 -1.34 -2.83 9.96
CA TRP A 98 -0.99 -2.83 8.54
C TRP A 98 0.46 -3.26 8.39
N GLY A 99 0.76 -4.08 7.41
CA GLY A 99 2.10 -4.54 7.09
C GLY A 99 2.47 -4.20 5.66
N VAL A 100 3.71 -3.76 5.43
CA VAL A 100 4.24 -3.46 4.10
C VAL A 100 5.68 -3.98 4.01
N VAL A 101 5.92 -4.91 3.08
CA VAL A 101 7.24 -5.54 2.88
C VAL A 101 7.69 -5.40 1.44
N LEU A 102 8.99 -5.13 1.27
CA LEU A 102 9.65 -5.09 -0.02
C LEU A 102 9.69 -6.47 -0.67
N LEU A 103 9.12 -6.60 -1.86
CA LEU A 103 9.27 -7.80 -2.70
C LEU A 103 10.49 -7.70 -3.62
N GLY A 104 10.75 -6.50 -4.15
CA GLY A 104 11.91 -6.23 -5.00
C GLY A 104 11.87 -4.85 -5.63
N VAL A 105 13.01 -4.46 -6.21
CA VAL A 105 13.18 -3.24 -7.00
C VAL A 105 13.59 -3.65 -8.41
N ASN A 106 12.95 -3.07 -9.42
CA ASN A 106 13.31 -3.24 -10.82
C ASN A 106 13.29 -1.87 -11.51
N ASP A 107 14.47 -1.37 -11.91
CA ASP A 107 14.66 0.01 -12.33
C ASP A 107 14.04 0.99 -11.30
N THR A 108 13.03 1.76 -11.70
CA THR A 108 12.34 2.73 -10.83
C THR A 108 11.05 2.20 -10.21
N ASP A 109 10.74 0.91 -10.39
CA ASP A 109 9.57 0.24 -9.85
C ASP A 109 9.90 -0.47 -8.53
N LEU A 110 9.22 -0.05 -7.47
CA LEU A 110 9.27 -0.66 -6.14
C LEU A 110 8.06 -1.57 -5.95
N SER A 111 8.29 -2.88 -5.93
CA SER A 111 7.24 -3.89 -5.68
C SER A 111 7.12 -4.17 -4.19
N VAL A 112 5.91 -4.08 -3.65
CA VAL A 112 5.64 -4.33 -2.23
C VAL A 112 4.44 -5.26 -2.04
N GLU A 113 4.51 -6.05 -0.98
CA GLU A 113 3.39 -6.83 -0.46
C GLU A 113 2.81 -6.11 0.74
N VAL A 114 1.48 -5.99 0.78
CA VAL A 114 0.74 -5.30 1.83
C VAL A 114 -0.28 -6.25 2.45
N ILE A 115 -0.40 -6.20 3.77
CA ILE A 115 -1.45 -6.88 4.51
C ILE A 115 -2.18 -5.87 5.40
N SER A 116 -3.52 -5.91 5.40
CA SER A 116 -4.32 -5.13 6.34
C SER A 116 -4.54 -5.93 7.64
N PRO A 117 -4.80 -5.27 8.78
CA PRO A 117 -5.30 -5.94 9.98
C PRO A 117 -6.53 -6.80 9.70
N VAL A 118 -6.65 -7.93 10.40
CA VAL A 118 -7.77 -8.89 10.25
C VAL A 118 -9.11 -8.31 10.72
N ASP A 119 -9.07 -7.29 11.56
CA ASP A 119 -10.22 -6.59 12.15
C ASP A 119 -10.52 -5.24 11.47
N SER A 120 -9.76 -4.88 10.42
CA SER A 120 -9.93 -3.62 9.69
C SER A 120 -11.39 -3.33 9.34
N PRO A 121 -11.86 -2.07 9.48
CA PRO A 121 -13.16 -1.63 8.98
C PRO A 121 -13.40 -2.03 7.52
N VAL A 122 -14.60 -2.57 7.27
CA VAL A 122 -15.04 -2.95 5.94
C VAL A 122 -15.66 -1.73 5.23
N GLY A 123 -15.22 -1.47 4.01
CA GLY A 123 -15.69 -0.37 3.19
C GLY A 123 -14.57 0.23 2.34
N ILE A 124 -14.67 1.53 2.07
CA ILE A 124 -13.78 2.24 1.14
C ILE A 124 -12.61 2.85 1.90
N TRP A 125 -11.41 2.57 1.42
CA TRP A 125 -10.14 3.10 1.92
C TRP A 125 -9.46 3.93 0.84
N GLN A 126 -8.76 4.98 1.25
CA GLN A 126 -7.85 5.75 0.40
C GLN A 126 -6.39 5.44 0.73
N LEU A 127 -5.52 5.50 -0.27
CA LEU A 127 -4.08 5.33 -0.13
C LEU A 127 -3.36 6.65 -0.43
N ASN A 128 -2.50 7.08 0.49
CA ASN A 128 -1.47 8.08 0.23
C ASN A 128 -0.08 7.44 0.38
N ILE A 129 0.86 7.87 -0.45
CA ILE A 129 2.25 7.44 -0.37
C ILE A 129 3.09 8.65 0.00
N GLU A 130 3.81 8.55 1.11
CA GLU A 130 4.76 9.57 1.56
C GLU A 130 6.18 9.10 1.34
N THR A 131 7.02 9.98 0.81
CA THR A 131 8.46 9.73 0.64
C THR A 131 9.28 10.79 1.36
N THR A 132 10.36 10.34 1.99
CA THR A 132 11.39 11.19 2.62
C THR A 132 12.76 10.59 2.40
N THR A 133 13.81 11.37 2.63
CA THR A 133 15.19 10.88 2.74
C THR A 133 15.62 10.78 4.21
N ALA A 134 16.44 9.80 4.55
CA ALA A 134 16.95 9.59 5.89
C ALA A 134 17.69 10.84 6.40
N GLY A 135 17.31 11.31 7.60
CA GLY A 135 17.88 12.53 8.20
C GLY A 135 17.33 13.85 7.66
N SER A 136 16.46 13.83 6.64
CA SER A 136 15.79 15.03 6.16
C SER A 136 14.85 15.62 7.22
N ARG A 137 14.81 16.96 7.26
CA ARG A 137 13.87 17.73 8.09
C ARG A 137 12.76 18.38 7.26
N SER A 138 12.82 18.21 5.94
CA SER A 138 11.80 18.73 5.04
C SER A 138 10.50 17.92 5.21
N PRO A 139 9.33 18.54 4.94
CA PRO A 139 8.09 17.78 4.83
C PRO A 139 8.21 16.64 3.81
N PRO A 140 7.49 15.52 4.00
CA PRO A 140 7.43 14.46 3.01
C PRO A 140 6.84 14.95 1.70
N ASN A 141 7.27 14.36 0.59
CA ASN A 141 6.47 14.40 -0.64
C ASN A 141 5.29 13.46 -0.45
N THR A 142 4.07 13.92 -0.73
CA THR A 142 2.85 13.11 -0.61
C THR A 142 2.22 12.93 -1.99
N TYR A 143 1.99 11.68 -2.36
CA TYR A 143 1.21 11.28 -3.52
C TYR A 143 -0.15 10.74 -3.07
N HIS A 144 -1.22 11.19 -3.72
CA HIS A 144 -2.59 10.74 -3.47
C HIS A 144 -2.97 9.73 -4.54
N TYR A 145 -3.23 8.49 -4.15
CA TYR A 145 -3.73 7.49 -5.09
C TYR A 145 -5.17 7.82 -5.49
N GLU A 146 -5.42 7.81 -6.80
CA GLU A 146 -6.66 8.34 -7.37
C GLU A 146 -7.88 7.43 -7.19
N LYS A 147 -7.65 6.13 -6.96
CA LYS A 147 -8.74 5.15 -6.85
C LYS A 147 -9.06 4.79 -5.41
N ASP A 148 -10.33 4.49 -5.19
CA ASP A 148 -10.82 3.87 -3.97
C ASP A 148 -10.37 2.41 -3.86
N ILE A 149 -10.06 1.97 -2.64
CA ILE A 149 -9.75 0.57 -2.32
C ILE A 149 -10.89 0.00 -1.49
N TYR A 150 -11.62 -0.97 -2.04
CA TYR A 150 -12.68 -1.65 -1.31
C TYR A 150 -12.09 -2.78 -0.48
N LEU A 151 -12.24 -2.72 0.84
CA LEU A 151 -11.79 -3.76 1.75
C LEU A 151 -12.99 -4.49 2.35
N LEU A 152 -13.11 -5.79 2.10
CA LEU A 152 -14.24 -6.63 2.49
C LEU A 152 -13.90 -7.58 3.64
N PHE A 153 -14.93 -8.20 4.21
CA PHE A 153 -14.76 -9.37 5.08
C PHE A 153 -14.05 -10.52 4.35
N ASN A 154 -13.28 -11.30 5.11
CA ASN A 154 -12.51 -12.44 4.59
C ASN A 154 -12.93 -13.77 5.22
N PRO A 155 -13.85 -14.54 4.60
CA PRO A 155 -14.20 -15.88 5.07
C PRO A 155 -13.19 -16.97 4.67
N TRP A 156 -12.12 -16.64 3.94
CA TRP A 156 -11.03 -17.57 3.62
C TRP A 156 -9.89 -17.55 4.65
N LEU A 157 -9.86 -16.52 5.50
CA LEU A 157 -8.95 -16.44 6.63
C LEU A 157 -9.43 -17.42 7.72
N LYS A 158 -8.55 -18.33 8.15
CA LYS A 158 -8.85 -19.36 9.15
C LYS A 158 -8.51 -18.91 10.56
#